data_AF-A0A975ZAP5-F1
#
_entry.id   AF-A0A975ZAP5-F1
#
_cell.length_a   1.000
_cell.length_b   1.000
_cell.length_c   1.000
_cell.angle_alpha   90.00
_cell.angle_beta   90.00
_cell.angle_gamma   90.00
#
_symmetry.space_group_name_H-M   'P 1'
#
loop_
_entity.id
_entity.type
_entity.pdbx_description
1 polymer ?
#
loop_
_entity_poly.entity_id
_entity_poly.type
_entity_poly.pdbx_seq_one_letter_code
_entity_poly.pdbx_strand_id
1 'polypeptide(L)'
;MKAIIARVPLAAAVLLATSPLLGSFGATAINKPVAATAAPAQTQAGVHKITLKTGMAGGKMVFLDEKGTPNPVLRGNVGDTIEITIASGEGAEHDIVFPDLGVHSKHFDGKSGPVKVSFKLTQSGKFVYICSIPGHRQIGMEGVLEVTGPADASAAAPVPTARPATATLGAAPANGAIAPAVASAVSVSMDPNAVPPPIGNRPPQLVKYAIETVELEGKLDDGTTFTYWTFGKKVPGPMLRVKEGDTVEVALTNNANSKAIHSIDLHSVTGGHGGGRDTQVAPGQTKTITFKALNPGLFVYHCATPSVAHHISAGMYGLILVEPAKGLPKADKEFYVMQGDVYTSHAIGTKGHHAFSHERAADELPTYYTFNGAVGALTKEYKMTAKVGETVRVYFGVGGPNKVSSFHVIGEIFDKVYSEGSLTAVKTNVQTTLVAPGGATIVDFKVNYPGNYLLVDHALSRVAKGAAGSLDVTGRADAAIYKSSQPGHGPGGH
;
A
#
# COMPACT_ATOMS: atom_id res chain seq x y z
N MET A 1 12.91 48.72 4.01
CA MET A 1 12.18 47.96 2.96
C MET A 1 10.74 47.81 3.42
N LYS A 2 9.80 48.49 2.77
CA LYS A 2 8.37 48.54 3.12
C LYS A 2 7.62 47.42 2.39
N ALA A 3 6.77 46.70 3.12
CA ALA A 3 5.89 45.66 2.59
C ALA A 3 4.70 46.27 1.82
N ILE A 4 4.37 45.70 0.66
CA ILE A 4 3.17 46.05 -0.13
C ILE A 4 2.29 44.80 -0.17
N ILE A 5 1.12 44.91 0.45
CA ILE A 5 0.03 43.93 0.39
C ILE A 5 -0.90 44.36 -0.75
N ALA A 6 -1.03 43.52 -1.78
CA ALA A 6 -1.99 43.74 -2.87
C ALA A 6 -3.32 43.05 -2.54
N ARG A 7 -4.41 43.83 -2.51
CA ARG A 7 -5.79 43.35 -2.44
C ARG A 7 -6.35 43.22 -3.86
N VAL A 8 -6.99 42.09 -4.16
CA VAL A 8 -7.72 41.84 -5.41
C VAL A 8 -9.22 42.13 -5.17
N PRO A 9 -9.93 42.84 -6.06
CA PRO A 9 -11.36 43.07 -5.91
C PRO A 9 -12.21 41.98 -6.58
N LEU A 10 -13.32 41.65 -5.92
CA LEU A 10 -14.36 40.72 -6.32
C LEU A 10 -15.35 41.45 -7.26
N ALA A 11 -15.57 40.96 -8.48
CA ALA A 11 -16.56 41.51 -9.40
C ALA A 11 -17.87 40.70 -9.34
N ALA A 12 -18.97 41.40 -9.04
CA ALA A 12 -20.33 40.87 -9.00
C ALA A 12 -20.94 40.80 -10.41
N ALA A 13 -21.53 39.66 -10.76
CA ALA A 13 -22.27 39.47 -12.00
C ALA A 13 -23.77 39.79 -11.82
N VAL A 14 -24.27 40.59 -12.75
CA VAL A 14 -25.63 41.17 -12.80
C VAL A 14 -26.64 40.13 -13.30
N LEU A 15 -27.75 40.00 -12.58
CA LEU A 15 -28.96 39.27 -12.97
C LEU A 15 -29.78 40.13 -13.95
N LEU A 16 -30.09 39.61 -15.15
CA LEU A 16 -31.07 40.20 -16.07
C LEU A 16 -32.38 39.42 -15.97
N ALA A 17 -33.41 40.10 -15.47
CA ALA A 17 -34.79 39.66 -15.45
C ALA A 17 -35.47 39.97 -16.78
N THR A 18 -36.24 39.01 -17.31
CA THR A 18 -37.19 39.23 -18.41
C THR A 18 -38.60 38.91 -17.92
N SER A 19 -39.50 39.88 -18.06
CA SER A 19 -40.92 39.82 -17.68
C SER A 19 -41.76 38.99 -18.66
N PRO A 20 -42.90 38.41 -18.23
CA PRO A 20 -43.85 37.75 -19.12
C PRO A 20 -44.92 38.73 -19.62
N LEU A 21 -45.26 38.64 -20.91
CA LEU A 21 -46.45 39.25 -21.49
C LEU A 21 -47.61 38.24 -21.45
N LEU A 22 -48.71 38.64 -20.80
CA LEU A 22 -50.00 37.95 -20.85
C LEU A 22 -50.62 38.12 -22.24
N GLY A 23 -51.09 37.02 -22.81
CA GLY A 23 -52.01 37.00 -23.95
C GLY A 23 -53.11 35.97 -23.70
N SER A 24 -54.34 36.45 -23.56
CA SER A 24 -55.57 35.66 -23.41
C SER A 24 -56.24 35.43 -24.76
N PHE A 25 -56.48 34.18 -25.14
CA PHE A 25 -57.51 33.70 -26.09
C PHE A 25 -57.73 32.22 -25.74
N GLY A 26 -58.92 31.74 -25.39
CA GLY A 26 -60.13 31.68 -26.19
C GLY A 26 -60.44 30.20 -26.45
N ALA A 27 -61.30 29.61 -25.64
CA ALA A 27 -61.65 28.19 -25.71
C ALA A 27 -62.60 27.91 -26.88
N THR A 28 -62.22 27.00 -27.78
CA THR A 28 -63.14 26.33 -28.70
C THR A 28 -62.71 24.87 -28.87
N ALA A 29 -63.59 23.97 -28.45
CA ALA A 29 -63.47 22.53 -28.64
C ALA A 29 -63.70 22.17 -30.11
N ILE A 30 -62.82 21.36 -30.69
CA ILE A 30 -63.06 20.68 -31.96
C ILE A 30 -62.61 19.23 -31.82
N ASN A 31 -63.59 18.34 -31.89
CA ASN A 31 -63.47 16.88 -31.87
C ASN A 31 -62.72 16.41 -33.14
N LYS A 32 -61.60 15.68 -32.99
CA LYS A 32 -61.00 14.87 -34.06
C LYS A 32 -60.69 13.46 -33.53
N PRO A 33 -60.86 12.42 -34.35
CA PRO A 33 -60.86 11.04 -33.89
C PRO A 33 -59.47 10.57 -33.50
N VAL A 34 -59.41 9.80 -32.42
CA VAL A 34 -58.22 9.09 -31.93
C VAL A 34 -57.84 8.02 -32.96
N ALA A 35 -56.67 8.18 -33.57
CA ALA A 35 -56.03 7.10 -34.32
C ALA A 35 -55.47 6.08 -33.31
N ALA A 36 -55.84 4.81 -33.48
CA ALA A 36 -55.36 3.71 -32.68
C ALA A 36 -53.82 3.65 -32.71
N THR A 37 -53.20 3.72 -31.53
CA THR A 37 -51.79 3.45 -31.31
C THR A 37 -51.45 2.04 -31.79
N ALA A 38 -50.59 1.94 -32.80
CA ALA A 38 -49.93 0.70 -33.14
C ALA A 38 -49.12 0.21 -31.93
N ALA A 39 -49.26 -1.07 -31.59
CA ALA A 39 -48.44 -1.71 -30.58
C ALA A 39 -46.94 -1.53 -30.94
N PRO A 40 -46.05 -1.29 -29.97
CA PRO A 40 -44.62 -1.22 -30.25
C PRO A 40 -44.17 -2.55 -30.82
N ALA A 41 -43.52 -2.51 -31.99
CA ALA A 41 -42.89 -3.68 -32.57
C ALA A 41 -41.87 -4.24 -31.56
N GLN A 42 -42.07 -5.49 -31.13
CA GLN A 42 -41.08 -6.21 -30.33
C GLN A 42 -39.82 -6.38 -31.18
N THR A 43 -38.80 -5.55 -30.93
CA THR A 43 -37.44 -5.82 -31.36
C THR A 43 -37.01 -7.14 -30.73
N GLN A 44 -36.69 -8.14 -31.55
CA GLN A 44 -36.12 -9.39 -31.07
C GLN A 44 -34.89 -9.08 -30.19
N ALA A 45 -34.92 -9.57 -28.95
CA ALA A 45 -33.78 -9.51 -28.03
C ALA A 45 -32.55 -10.13 -28.70
N GLY A 46 -31.49 -9.34 -28.87
CA GLY A 46 -30.21 -9.77 -29.42
C GLY A 46 -29.37 -10.50 -28.38
N VAL A 47 -28.49 -11.40 -28.83
CA VAL A 47 -27.44 -12.00 -27.98
C VAL A 47 -26.09 -11.42 -28.41
N HIS A 48 -25.44 -10.69 -27.51
CA HIS A 48 -24.12 -10.11 -27.72
C HIS A 48 -23.04 -10.98 -27.10
N LYS A 49 -22.25 -11.65 -27.94
CA LYS A 49 -21.10 -12.45 -27.50
C LYS A 49 -19.85 -11.59 -27.51
N ILE A 50 -19.22 -11.47 -26.36
CA ILE A 50 -18.07 -10.58 -26.14
C ILE A 50 -16.92 -11.44 -25.61
N THR A 51 -15.78 -11.39 -26.29
CA THR A 51 -14.54 -11.99 -25.80
C THR A 51 -13.67 -10.91 -25.19
N LEU A 52 -13.27 -11.10 -23.93
CA LEU A 52 -12.30 -10.26 -23.25
C LEU A 52 -11.10 -11.11 -22.80
N LYS A 53 -9.98 -10.46 -22.59
CA LYS A 53 -8.85 -10.99 -21.81
C LYS A 53 -8.35 -9.92 -20.87
N THR A 54 -7.80 -10.29 -19.73
CA THR A 54 -7.08 -9.32 -18.89
C THR A 54 -5.65 -9.14 -19.42
N GLY A 55 -5.00 -8.04 -19.06
CA GLY A 55 -3.61 -7.81 -19.43
C GLY A 55 -3.12 -6.42 -19.09
N MET A 56 -1.86 -6.16 -19.46
CA MET A 56 -1.20 -4.88 -19.21
C MET A 56 -1.23 -3.99 -20.47
N ALA A 57 -1.78 -2.78 -20.36
CA ALA A 57 -1.73 -1.75 -21.40
C ALA A 57 -1.39 -0.39 -20.79
N GLY A 58 -0.40 0.31 -21.35
CA GLY A 58 0.01 1.63 -20.83
C GLY A 58 0.48 1.62 -19.38
N GLY A 59 1.05 0.50 -18.89
CA GLY A 59 1.48 0.34 -17.50
C GLY A 59 0.34 0.08 -16.50
N LYS A 60 -0.90 -0.06 -16.98
CA LYS A 60 -2.10 -0.35 -16.18
C LYS A 60 -2.59 -1.76 -16.48
N MET A 61 -3.21 -2.38 -15.48
CA MET A 61 -3.93 -3.63 -15.65
C MET A 61 -5.35 -3.29 -16.15
N VAL A 62 -5.79 -3.93 -17.23
CA VAL A 62 -7.01 -3.56 -17.95
C VAL A 62 -7.74 -4.79 -18.48
N PHE A 63 -9.01 -4.61 -18.84
CA PHE A 63 -9.72 -5.52 -19.73
C PHE A 63 -9.37 -5.21 -21.18
N LEU A 64 -9.09 -6.20 -22.01
CA LEU A 64 -8.74 -6.05 -23.41
C LEU A 64 -9.75 -6.79 -24.29
N ASP A 65 -10.27 -6.12 -25.32
CA ASP A 65 -10.99 -6.82 -26.38
C ASP A 65 -10.04 -7.58 -27.32
N GLU A 66 -10.60 -8.26 -28.32
CA GLU A 66 -9.85 -8.99 -29.34
C GLU A 66 -8.90 -8.11 -30.17
N LYS A 67 -9.17 -6.80 -30.23
CA LYS A 67 -8.33 -5.80 -30.91
C LYS A 67 -7.24 -5.22 -30.00
N GLY A 68 -7.22 -5.59 -28.72
CA GLY A 68 -6.32 -5.04 -27.71
C GLY A 68 -6.74 -3.66 -27.20
N THR A 69 -8.00 -3.26 -27.41
CA THR A 69 -8.53 -2.00 -26.86
C THR A 69 -8.64 -2.12 -25.34
N PRO A 70 -8.02 -1.23 -24.56
CA PRO A 70 -8.14 -1.23 -23.10
C PRO A 70 -9.52 -0.73 -22.67
N ASN A 71 -10.13 -1.46 -21.74
CA ASN A 71 -11.45 -1.23 -21.13
C ASN A 71 -12.52 -0.83 -22.16
N PRO A 72 -12.84 -1.71 -23.12
CA PRO A 72 -13.73 -1.40 -24.23
C PRO A 72 -15.13 -1.04 -23.72
N VAL A 73 -15.74 0.02 -24.26
CA VAL A 73 -17.14 0.31 -23.94
C VAL A 73 -18.03 -0.77 -24.55
N LEU A 74 -18.68 -1.56 -23.70
CA LEU A 74 -19.62 -2.60 -24.10
C LEU A 74 -20.98 -1.97 -24.39
N ARG A 75 -21.74 -2.50 -25.34
CA ARG A 75 -23.03 -1.94 -25.78
C ARG A 75 -24.10 -3.01 -25.91
N GLY A 76 -25.33 -2.65 -25.57
CA GLY A 76 -26.51 -3.50 -25.78
C GLY A 76 -27.80 -2.71 -25.64
N ASN A 77 -28.94 -3.34 -25.93
CA ASN A 77 -30.26 -2.78 -25.71
C ASN A 77 -30.99 -3.45 -24.55
N VAL A 78 -31.94 -2.73 -23.95
CA VAL A 78 -32.89 -3.35 -23.01
C VAL A 78 -33.60 -4.51 -23.71
N GLY A 79 -33.57 -5.68 -23.08
CA GLY A 79 -34.06 -6.94 -23.62
C GLY A 79 -32.96 -7.89 -24.09
N ASP A 80 -31.79 -7.38 -24.48
CA ASP A 80 -30.68 -8.18 -24.99
C ASP A 80 -30.03 -9.05 -23.90
N THR A 81 -29.38 -10.13 -24.32
CA THR A 81 -28.51 -10.96 -23.46
C THR A 81 -27.05 -10.67 -23.78
N ILE A 82 -26.26 -10.35 -22.75
CA ILE A 82 -24.81 -10.21 -22.85
C ILE A 82 -24.17 -11.53 -22.42
N GLU A 83 -23.31 -12.10 -23.27
CA GLU A 83 -22.46 -13.26 -22.95
C GLU A 83 -20.99 -12.87 -23.05
N ILE A 84 -20.32 -12.73 -21.91
CA ILE A 84 -18.89 -12.42 -21.85
C ILE A 84 -18.12 -13.71 -21.61
N THR A 85 -17.17 -14.02 -22.49
CA THR A 85 -16.11 -15.01 -22.25
C THR A 85 -14.84 -14.26 -21.94
N ILE A 86 -14.25 -14.49 -20.77
CA ILE A 86 -13.06 -13.78 -20.30
C ILE A 86 -12.01 -14.73 -19.75
N ALA A 87 -10.73 -14.47 -20.05
CA ALA A 87 -9.60 -15.25 -19.57
C ALA A 87 -8.50 -14.35 -18.98
N SER A 88 -7.69 -14.90 -18.06
CA SER A 88 -6.51 -14.21 -17.54
C SER A 88 -5.39 -14.22 -18.58
N GLY A 89 -4.98 -13.05 -19.09
CA GLY A 89 -3.96 -12.96 -20.14
C GLY A 89 -2.53 -12.85 -19.59
N GLU A 90 -2.38 -12.25 -18.42
CA GLU A 90 -1.13 -12.03 -17.67
C GLU A 90 -0.92 -13.06 -16.55
N GLY A 91 -1.95 -13.82 -16.19
CA GLY A 91 -1.87 -14.93 -15.25
C GLY A 91 -2.30 -14.62 -13.81
N ALA A 92 -2.51 -13.36 -13.44
CA ALA A 92 -3.02 -12.97 -12.13
C ALA A 92 -4.48 -13.41 -11.93
N GLU A 93 -4.95 -13.41 -10.67
CA GLU A 93 -6.35 -13.67 -10.33
C GLU A 93 -7.21 -12.43 -10.69
N HIS A 94 -8.34 -12.64 -11.35
CA HIS A 94 -9.29 -11.61 -11.75
C HIS A 94 -10.72 -12.08 -11.60
N ASP A 95 -11.64 -11.13 -11.66
CA ASP A 95 -13.04 -11.33 -11.97
C ASP A 95 -13.55 -10.20 -12.87
N ILE A 96 -14.81 -10.29 -13.29
CA ILE A 96 -15.55 -9.17 -13.87
C ILE A 96 -16.88 -9.05 -13.14
N VAL A 97 -17.12 -7.87 -12.59
CA VAL A 97 -18.29 -7.55 -11.78
C VAL A 97 -18.98 -6.33 -12.35
N PHE A 98 -20.31 -6.38 -12.45
CA PHE A 98 -21.19 -5.25 -12.76
C PHE A 98 -21.99 -4.94 -11.47
N PRO A 99 -21.48 -4.06 -10.58
CA PRO A 99 -22.05 -3.89 -9.24
C PRO A 99 -23.53 -3.48 -9.27
N ASP A 100 -23.86 -2.52 -10.14
CA ASP A 100 -25.22 -1.97 -10.27
C ASP A 100 -26.23 -2.97 -10.87
N LEU A 101 -25.73 -4.01 -11.54
CA LEU A 101 -26.55 -5.08 -12.12
C LEU A 101 -26.54 -6.36 -11.26
N GLY A 102 -25.75 -6.41 -10.18
CA GLY A 102 -25.60 -7.60 -9.34
C GLY A 102 -25.01 -8.82 -10.08
N VAL A 103 -24.23 -8.59 -11.14
CA VAL A 103 -23.63 -9.65 -11.96
C VAL A 103 -22.16 -9.82 -11.61
N HIS A 104 -21.74 -11.06 -11.38
CA HIS A 104 -20.37 -11.41 -11.02
C HIS A 104 -19.93 -12.64 -11.81
N SER A 105 -18.73 -12.62 -12.37
CA SER A 105 -18.06 -13.85 -12.80
C SER A 105 -17.55 -14.63 -11.59
N LYS A 106 -17.20 -15.90 -11.80
CA LYS A 106 -16.27 -16.58 -10.90
C LYS A 106 -14.90 -15.89 -10.97
N HIS A 107 -14.09 -16.02 -9.92
CA HIS A 107 -12.68 -15.69 -10.01
C HIS A 107 -12.00 -16.61 -11.02
N PHE A 108 -11.03 -16.08 -11.76
CA PHE A 108 -10.25 -16.79 -12.76
C PHE A 108 -8.81 -16.29 -12.78
N ASP A 109 -7.87 -17.19 -13.01
CA ASP A 109 -6.44 -16.94 -13.14
C ASP A 109 -5.86 -17.65 -14.39
N GLY A 110 -4.54 -17.57 -14.57
CA GLY A 110 -3.85 -18.22 -15.69
C GLY A 110 -3.95 -19.76 -15.71
N LYS A 111 -4.41 -20.39 -14.63
CA LYS A 111 -4.55 -21.86 -14.51
C LYS A 111 -5.99 -22.32 -14.72
N SER A 112 -6.97 -21.48 -14.39
CA SER A 112 -8.39 -21.79 -14.45
C SER A 112 -9.01 -21.83 -15.86
N GLY A 113 -8.37 -21.19 -16.84
CA GLY A 113 -8.89 -21.05 -18.21
C GLY A 113 -10.00 -19.98 -18.34
N PRO A 114 -10.61 -19.83 -19.54
CA PRO A 114 -11.64 -18.82 -19.76
C PRO A 114 -12.93 -19.13 -18.98
N VAL A 115 -13.49 -18.11 -18.31
CA VAL A 115 -14.80 -18.17 -17.66
C VAL A 115 -15.86 -17.44 -18.48
N LYS A 116 -17.12 -17.85 -18.32
CA LYS A 116 -18.27 -17.22 -18.98
C LYS A 116 -19.22 -16.61 -17.97
N VAL A 117 -19.71 -15.41 -18.25
CA VAL A 117 -20.81 -14.76 -17.54
C VAL A 117 -21.88 -14.35 -18.56
N SER A 118 -23.14 -14.69 -18.26
CA SER A 118 -24.29 -14.42 -19.14
C SER A 118 -25.41 -13.79 -18.33
N PHE A 119 -25.96 -12.69 -18.80
CA PHE A 119 -27.02 -11.95 -18.12
C PHE A 119 -27.87 -11.15 -19.10
N LYS A 120 -29.13 -10.91 -18.73
CA LYS A 120 -30.08 -10.13 -19.52
C LYS A 120 -30.06 -8.67 -19.10
N LEU A 121 -30.09 -7.76 -20.08
CA LEU A 121 -30.19 -6.33 -19.85
C LEU A 121 -31.65 -5.95 -19.64
N THR A 122 -32.00 -5.52 -18.42
CA THR A 122 -33.36 -5.13 -18.05
C THR A 122 -33.49 -3.63 -17.80
N GLN A 123 -32.38 -2.90 -17.79
CA GLN A 123 -32.33 -1.48 -17.46
C GLN A 123 -31.49 -0.73 -18.49
N SER A 124 -31.99 0.41 -18.97
CA SER A 124 -31.22 1.35 -19.78
C SER A 124 -30.33 2.22 -18.87
N GLY A 125 -29.12 2.53 -19.30
CA GLY A 125 -28.20 3.34 -18.52
C GLY A 125 -26.73 3.08 -18.84
N LYS A 126 -25.84 3.68 -18.05
CA LYS A 126 -24.41 3.36 -18.07
C LYS A 126 -24.07 2.61 -16.79
N PHE A 127 -23.55 1.40 -16.93
CA PHE A 127 -23.17 0.55 -15.81
C PHE A 127 -21.67 0.32 -15.84
N VAL A 128 -21.02 0.46 -14.70
CA VAL A 128 -19.59 0.22 -14.61
C VAL A 128 -19.34 -1.27 -14.46
N TYR A 129 -18.32 -1.79 -15.14
CA TYR A 129 -17.79 -3.11 -14.86
C TYR A 129 -16.36 -3.01 -14.35
N ILE A 130 -16.03 -3.77 -13.31
CA ILE A 130 -14.77 -3.70 -12.58
C ILE A 130 -14.17 -5.09 -12.38
N CYS A 131 -12.88 -5.14 -12.08
CA CYS A 131 -12.28 -6.26 -11.36
C CYS A 131 -12.33 -5.94 -9.86
N SER A 132 -12.96 -6.80 -9.06
CA SER A 132 -13.12 -6.66 -7.62
C SER A 132 -11.90 -7.15 -6.82
N ILE A 133 -10.97 -7.86 -7.48
CA ILE A 133 -9.73 -8.30 -6.86
C ILE A 133 -9.00 -7.08 -6.26
N PRO A 134 -8.56 -7.15 -4.99
CA PRO A 134 -7.92 -6.05 -4.27
C PRO A 134 -6.89 -5.29 -5.10
N GLY A 135 -7.10 -3.98 -5.26
CA GLY A 135 -6.23 -3.10 -6.04
C GLY A 135 -6.49 -3.09 -7.55
N HIS A 136 -7.09 -4.11 -8.15
CA HIS A 136 -7.17 -4.24 -9.62
C HIS A 136 -8.03 -3.15 -10.28
N ARG A 137 -9.13 -2.73 -9.63
CA ARG A 137 -9.93 -1.58 -10.08
C ARG A 137 -9.11 -0.28 -10.07
N GLN A 138 -8.43 0.00 -8.96
CA GLN A 138 -7.68 1.26 -8.75
C GLN A 138 -6.56 1.47 -9.78
N ILE A 139 -6.15 0.39 -10.44
CA ILE A 139 -4.99 0.36 -11.33
C ILE A 139 -5.37 0.27 -12.79
N GLY A 140 -6.68 0.31 -13.07
CA GLY A 140 -7.20 0.48 -14.42
C GLY A 140 -8.26 -0.54 -14.82
N MET A 141 -8.57 -1.58 -14.06
CA MET A 141 -9.58 -2.57 -14.46
C MET A 141 -11.00 -2.07 -14.19
N GLU A 142 -11.40 -1.06 -14.96
CA GLU A 142 -12.72 -0.44 -14.94
C GLU A 142 -13.12 -0.05 -16.37
N GLY A 143 -14.32 -0.43 -16.79
CA GLY A 143 -14.92 0.01 -18.06
C GLY A 143 -16.42 0.25 -17.93
N VAL A 144 -17.06 0.56 -19.05
CA VAL A 144 -18.47 0.96 -19.09
C VAL A 144 -19.27 0.05 -20.03
N LEU A 145 -20.43 -0.39 -19.56
CA LEU A 145 -21.50 -0.97 -20.35
C LEU A 145 -22.58 0.10 -20.58
N GLU A 146 -22.82 0.46 -21.84
CA GLU A 146 -23.88 1.37 -22.26
C GLU A 146 -25.09 0.57 -22.75
N VAL A 147 -26.25 0.77 -22.10
CA VAL A 147 -27.51 0.11 -22.45
C VAL A 147 -28.53 1.13 -22.92
N THR A 148 -29.02 0.96 -24.15
CA THR A 148 -30.03 1.82 -24.77
C THR A 148 -31.41 1.15 -24.86
N GLY A 149 -32.49 1.92 -24.89
CA GLY A 149 -33.85 1.38 -25.04
C GLY A 149 -34.86 2.01 -24.08
N PRO A 150 -36.17 1.74 -24.27
CA PRO A 150 -37.20 2.26 -23.37
C PRO A 150 -37.00 1.64 -21.98
N ALA A 151 -36.79 2.50 -20.97
CA ALA A 151 -36.64 2.06 -19.59
C ALA A 151 -37.91 1.32 -19.14
N ASP A 152 -37.76 0.11 -18.60
CA ASP A 152 -38.85 -0.52 -17.85
C ASP A 152 -39.11 0.34 -16.60
N ALA A 153 -40.32 0.90 -16.50
CA ALA A 153 -40.75 1.81 -15.43
C ALA A 153 -40.91 1.15 -14.05
N SER A 154 -40.22 0.03 -13.78
CA SER A 154 -40.38 -0.78 -12.56
C SER A 154 -39.08 -0.97 -11.75
N ALA A 155 -38.09 -0.09 -11.89
CA ALA A 155 -36.96 -0.06 -10.96
C ALA A 155 -36.54 1.39 -10.70
N ALA A 156 -37.14 1.99 -9.66
CA ALA A 156 -36.64 3.25 -9.12
C ALA A 156 -35.27 3.01 -8.50
N ALA A 157 -34.23 3.61 -9.09
CA ALA A 157 -32.92 3.70 -8.46
C ALA A 157 -33.01 4.53 -7.17
N PRO A 158 -32.32 4.16 -6.07
CA PRO A 158 -32.25 5.01 -4.91
C PRO A 158 -31.40 6.24 -5.22
N VAL A 159 -31.98 7.42 -5.03
CA VAL A 159 -31.26 8.71 -5.06
C VAL A 159 -30.26 8.72 -3.90
N PRO A 160 -28.98 9.09 -4.12
CA PRO A 160 -28.04 9.23 -3.03
C PRO A 160 -28.43 10.48 -2.23
N THR A 161 -28.96 10.27 -1.02
CA THR A 161 -29.19 11.35 -0.06
C THR A 161 -27.83 11.71 0.57
N ALA A 162 -27.43 12.97 0.39
CA ALA A 162 -26.27 13.53 1.07
C ALA A 162 -26.49 13.43 2.59
N ARG A 163 -25.65 12.66 3.28
CA ARG A 163 -25.65 12.54 4.73
C ARG A 163 -25.02 13.81 5.34
N PRO A 164 -25.63 14.44 6.36
CA PRO A 164 -25.00 15.55 7.07
C PRO A 164 -23.76 15.04 7.81
N ALA A 165 -22.63 15.74 7.64
CA ALA A 165 -21.42 15.49 8.39
C ALA A 165 -21.55 16.01 9.83
N THR A 166 -21.95 15.13 10.75
CA THR A 166 -21.63 15.28 12.17
C THR A 166 -20.61 14.20 12.52
N ALA A 167 -19.34 14.61 12.54
CA ALA A 167 -18.21 13.78 12.93
C ALA A 167 -18.21 13.62 14.46
N THR A 168 -18.81 12.54 14.94
CA THR A 168 -18.39 11.90 16.18
C THR A 168 -17.35 10.84 15.84
N LEU A 169 -16.16 10.91 16.46
CA LEU A 169 -15.11 9.89 16.41
C LEU A 169 -15.63 8.59 17.04
N GLY A 170 -16.41 7.83 16.28
CA GLY A 170 -16.84 6.48 16.58
C GLY A 170 -16.35 5.57 15.48
N ALA A 171 -15.65 4.49 15.85
CA ALA A 171 -15.19 3.46 14.93
C ALA A 171 -16.35 3.03 14.01
N ALA A 172 -16.17 3.15 12.69
CA ALA A 172 -17.07 2.53 11.75
C ALA A 172 -17.10 1.01 12.05
N PRO A 173 -18.26 0.42 12.37
CA PRO A 173 -18.33 -1.01 12.60
C PRO A 173 -18.03 -1.71 11.28
N ALA A 174 -17.08 -2.63 11.29
CA ALA A 174 -16.86 -3.54 10.18
C ALA A 174 -18.10 -4.46 10.09
N ASN A 175 -18.93 -4.25 9.07
CA ASN A 175 -20.05 -5.13 8.76
C ASN A 175 -19.52 -6.44 8.16
N GLY A 176 -19.09 -7.38 9.01
CA GLY A 176 -18.71 -8.74 8.63
C GLY A 176 -18.27 -9.56 9.84
N ALA A 177 -18.68 -10.84 9.88
CA ALA A 177 -18.13 -11.79 10.83
C ALA A 177 -16.63 -11.97 10.55
N ILE A 178 -15.78 -11.81 11.57
CA ILE A 178 -14.34 -11.98 11.42
C ILE A 178 -14.00 -13.46 11.20
N ALA A 179 -13.15 -13.74 10.22
CA ALA A 179 -12.67 -15.09 9.99
C ALA A 179 -11.78 -15.56 11.17
N PRO A 180 -11.76 -16.85 11.50
CA PRO A 180 -10.80 -17.38 12.48
C PRO A 180 -9.37 -17.07 12.09
N ALA A 181 -8.51 -16.83 13.10
CA ALA A 181 -7.08 -16.68 12.88
C ALA A 181 -6.52 -17.95 12.21
N VAL A 182 -5.62 -17.76 11.24
CA VAL A 182 -5.04 -18.87 10.49
C VAL A 182 -4.04 -19.62 11.36
N ALA A 183 -4.35 -20.87 11.71
CA ALA A 183 -3.53 -21.68 12.62
C ALA A 183 -2.10 -21.93 12.12
N SER A 184 -1.90 -21.99 10.79
CA SER A 184 -0.60 -22.17 10.15
C SER A 184 0.18 -20.86 9.94
N ALA A 185 -0.32 -19.72 10.42
CA ALA A 185 0.35 -18.44 10.22
C ALA A 185 1.75 -18.42 10.87
N VAL A 186 2.72 -17.90 10.15
CA VAL A 186 4.13 -17.86 10.56
C VAL A 186 4.53 -16.46 11.05
N SER A 187 5.69 -16.35 11.71
CA SER A 187 6.26 -15.03 11.95
C SER A 187 6.89 -14.47 10.67
N VAL A 188 6.46 -13.27 10.29
CA VAL A 188 7.06 -12.48 9.22
C VAL A 188 8.14 -11.52 9.74
N SER A 189 8.34 -11.41 11.04
CA SER A 189 9.25 -10.41 11.61
C SER A 189 10.70 -10.66 11.15
N MET A 190 11.36 -9.61 10.64
CA MET A 190 12.81 -9.65 10.37
C MET A 190 13.61 -9.44 11.66
N ASP A 191 14.62 -10.29 11.86
CA ASP A 191 15.57 -10.12 12.96
C ASP A 191 16.33 -8.79 12.78
N PRO A 192 16.28 -7.85 13.74
CA PRO A 192 17.02 -6.60 13.64
C PRO A 192 18.54 -6.80 13.59
N ASN A 193 19.07 -7.96 14.00
CA ASN A 193 20.50 -8.29 13.88
C ASN A 193 20.90 -8.76 12.47
N ALA A 194 19.95 -8.95 11.55
CA ALA A 194 20.20 -9.42 10.18
C ALA A 194 20.77 -8.31 9.26
N VAL A 195 21.77 -7.59 9.74
CA VAL A 195 22.53 -6.59 8.99
C VAL A 195 23.69 -7.29 8.25
N PRO A 196 23.80 -7.18 6.91
CA PRO A 196 24.97 -7.69 6.20
C PRO A 196 26.25 -7.01 6.70
N PRO A 197 27.39 -7.72 6.83
CA PRO A 197 28.62 -7.16 7.38
C PRO A 197 29.15 -5.99 6.55
N PRO A 198 29.92 -5.06 7.14
CA PRO A 198 30.62 -4.01 6.41
C PRO A 198 31.46 -4.58 5.26
N ILE A 199 31.35 -3.96 4.09
CA ILE A 199 31.94 -4.49 2.85
C ILE A 199 33.47 -4.50 2.90
N GLY A 200 34.06 -3.56 3.65
CA GLY A 200 35.50 -3.37 3.72
C GLY A 200 36.08 -2.73 2.46
N ASN A 201 37.41 -2.72 2.36
CA ASN A 201 38.11 -2.06 1.28
C ASN A 201 38.25 -2.99 0.07
N ARG A 202 37.36 -2.84 -0.91
CA ARG A 202 37.47 -3.51 -2.22
C ARG A 202 37.11 -2.56 -3.38
N PRO A 203 37.61 -2.84 -4.59
CA PRO A 203 37.12 -2.17 -5.80
C PRO A 203 35.64 -2.52 -6.08
N PRO A 204 34.95 -1.70 -6.89
CA PRO A 204 33.64 -2.04 -7.42
C PRO A 204 33.62 -3.38 -8.17
N GLN A 205 32.53 -4.14 -8.04
CA GLN A 205 32.36 -5.45 -8.67
C GLN A 205 30.89 -5.70 -9.10
N LEU A 206 30.65 -6.86 -9.73
CA LEU A 206 29.29 -7.36 -9.94
C LEU A 206 28.78 -8.03 -8.66
N VAL A 207 27.68 -7.51 -8.12
CA VAL A 207 26.98 -8.08 -6.95
C VAL A 207 25.63 -8.62 -7.41
N LYS A 208 25.30 -9.85 -7.04
CA LYS A 208 24.05 -10.51 -7.46
C LYS A 208 23.16 -10.76 -6.26
N TYR A 209 21.89 -10.41 -6.38
CA TYR A 209 20.84 -10.76 -5.43
C TYR A 209 19.75 -11.56 -6.12
N ALA A 210 19.30 -12.61 -5.46
CA ALA A 210 18.10 -13.35 -5.82
C ALA A 210 17.07 -13.12 -4.71
N ILE A 211 15.92 -12.54 -5.06
CA ILE A 211 14.87 -12.20 -4.11
C ILE A 211 13.58 -12.88 -4.57
N GLU A 212 12.94 -13.61 -3.66
CA GLU A 212 11.63 -14.22 -3.91
C GLU A 212 10.53 -13.34 -3.29
N THR A 213 9.46 -13.08 -4.03
CA THR A 213 8.24 -12.47 -3.50
C THR A 213 7.23 -13.55 -3.15
N VAL A 214 6.67 -13.46 -1.94
CA VAL A 214 5.80 -14.50 -1.38
C VAL A 214 4.62 -13.85 -0.67
N GLU A 215 3.41 -14.28 -1.04
CA GLU A 215 2.19 -14.04 -0.27
C GLU A 215 2.01 -15.16 0.76
N LEU A 216 1.82 -14.81 2.04
CA LEU A 216 1.68 -15.81 3.10
C LEU A 216 0.89 -15.29 4.30
N GLU A 217 0.32 -16.23 5.05
CA GLU A 217 -0.38 -15.94 6.30
C GLU A 217 0.64 -15.68 7.42
N GLY A 218 0.64 -14.45 7.94
CA GLY A 218 1.55 -14.01 8.98
C GLY A 218 0.83 -13.64 10.28
N LYS A 219 1.52 -13.82 11.40
CA LYS A 219 1.07 -13.32 12.71
C LYS A 219 1.26 -11.79 12.73
N LEU A 220 0.18 -11.06 12.99
CA LEU A 220 0.21 -9.59 13.12
C LEU A 220 0.25 -9.17 14.59
N ASP A 221 -0.53 -9.85 15.43
CA ASP A 221 -0.61 -9.63 16.88
C ASP A 221 -1.07 -10.92 17.57
N ASP A 222 -1.14 -10.93 18.91
CA ASP A 222 -1.64 -12.07 19.67
C ASP A 222 -3.07 -12.45 19.26
N GLY A 223 -3.24 -13.69 18.77
CA GLY A 223 -4.51 -14.18 18.23
C GLY A 223 -4.97 -13.50 16.94
N THR A 224 -4.11 -12.73 16.26
CA THR A 224 -4.46 -11.99 15.05
C THR A 224 -3.53 -12.34 13.89
N THR A 225 -4.10 -12.73 12.75
CA THR A 225 -3.33 -13.02 11.51
C THR A 225 -3.71 -12.08 10.38
N PHE A 226 -2.82 -11.96 9.40
CA PHE A 226 -2.97 -11.10 8.23
C PHE A 226 -2.26 -11.75 7.03
N THR A 227 -2.77 -11.58 5.81
CA THR A 227 -2.09 -12.04 4.60
C THR A 227 -1.01 -11.02 4.23
N TYR A 228 0.26 -11.36 4.50
CA TYR A 228 1.40 -10.52 4.15
C TYR A 228 1.89 -10.82 2.74
N TRP A 229 2.38 -9.78 2.08
CA TRP A 229 3.14 -9.87 0.84
C TRP A 229 4.55 -9.40 1.14
N THR A 230 5.55 -10.23 0.81
CA THR A 230 6.90 -10.07 1.36
C THR A 230 7.98 -10.21 0.31
N PHE A 231 9.14 -9.62 0.57
CA PHE A 231 10.40 -10.00 -0.07
C PHE A 231 11.12 -10.98 0.86
N GLY A 232 11.23 -12.25 0.49
CA GLY A 232 11.94 -13.26 1.27
C GLY A 232 11.21 -13.73 2.53
N LYS A 233 9.87 -13.76 2.53
CA LYS A 233 9.01 -14.24 3.64
C LYS A 233 9.12 -13.44 4.94
N LYS A 234 9.74 -12.26 4.87
CA LYS A 234 10.01 -11.39 6.01
C LYS A 234 9.63 -9.94 5.75
N VAL A 235 9.35 -9.21 6.82
CA VAL A 235 9.02 -7.79 6.85
C VAL A 235 9.88 -7.09 7.91
N PRO A 236 10.70 -6.09 7.52
CA PRO A 236 11.04 -5.77 6.13
C PRO A 236 11.72 -6.94 5.39
N GLY A 237 11.85 -6.81 4.07
CA GLY A 237 12.66 -7.69 3.25
C GLY A 237 14.16 -7.64 3.60
N PRO A 238 14.99 -8.50 2.98
CA PRO A 238 16.43 -8.57 3.28
C PRO A 238 17.09 -7.20 3.12
N MET A 239 17.92 -6.81 4.09
CA MET A 239 18.76 -5.62 3.91
C MET A 239 19.82 -5.91 2.86
N LEU A 240 19.87 -5.09 1.82
CA LEU A 240 20.87 -5.18 0.77
C LEU A 240 22.03 -4.23 1.13
N ARG A 241 23.27 -4.63 0.79
CA ARG A 241 24.48 -3.85 1.12
C ARG A 241 25.48 -3.96 -0.01
N VAL A 242 25.67 -2.86 -0.73
CA VAL A 242 26.55 -2.74 -1.90
C VAL A 242 27.50 -1.56 -1.72
N LYS A 243 28.55 -1.51 -2.53
CA LYS A 243 29.51 -0.40 -2.51
C LYS A 243 29.23 0.55 -3.65
N GLU A 244 29.46 1.82 -3.44
CA GLU A 244 29.49 2.83 -4.50
C GLU A 244 30.33 2.34 -5.69
N GLY A 245 29.72 2.41 -6.87
CA GLY A 245 30.29 1.98 -8.13
C GLY A 245 30.02 0.51 -8.50
N ASP A 246 29.52 -0.32 -7.58
CA ASP A 246 29.16 -1.71 -7.90
C ASP A 246 28.13 -1.76 -9.02
N THR A 247 28.24 -2.77 -9.88
CA THR A 247 27.15 -3.19 -10.75
C THR A 247 26.32 -4.23 -9.99
N VAL A 248 25.05 -3.97 -9.80
CA VAL A 248 24.13 -4.81 -9.03
C VAL A 248 23.14 -5.46 -9.98
N GLU A 249 23.05 -6.78 -9.93
CA GLU A 249 22.06 -7.59 -10.66
C GLU A 249 21.06 -8.14 -9.64
N VAL A 250 19.77 -7.79 -9.80
CA VAL A 250 18.69 -8.26 -8.93
C VAL A 250 17.76 -9.12 -9.76
N ALA A 251 17.74 -10.43 -9.47
CA ALA A 251 16.77 -11.37 -9.98
C ALA A 251 15.59 -11.45 -9.00
N LEU A 252 14.41 -11.01 -9.44
CA LEU A 252 13.17 -11.07 -8.67
C LEU A 252 12.31 -12.23 -9.18
N THR A 253 12.04 -13.20 -8.33
CA THR A 253 11.13 -14.32 -8.61
C THR A 253 9.82 -14.10 -7.87
N ASN A 254 8.68 -14.25 -8.55
CA ASN A 254 7.38 -14.27 -7.89
C ASN A 254 6.95 -15.71 -7.65
N ASN A 255 6.62 -16.05 -6.40
CA ASN A 255 6.24 -17.41 -6.05
C ASN A 255 5.04 -17.87 -6.90
N ALA A 256 5.05 -19.14 -7.31
CA ALA A 256 4.01 -19.70 -8.19
C ALA A 256 2.62 -19.78 -7.56
N ASN A 257 2.52 -19.61 -6.24
CA ASN A 257 1.28 -19.58 -5.47
C ASN A 257 0.80 -18.16 -5.16
N SER A 258 1.57 -17.13 -5.51
CA SER A 258 1.11 -15.74 -5.39
C SER A 258 -0.08 -15.50 -6.31
N LYS A 259 -0.96 -14.58 -5.91
CA LYS A 259 -2.14 -14.16 -6.68
C LYS A 259 -1.88 -12.88 -7.46
N ALA A 260 -1.08 -11.99 -6.89
CA ALA A 260 -0.72 -10.72 -7.46
C ALA A 260 0.57 -10.79 -8.27
N ILE A 261 0.68 -9.86 -9.22
CA ILE A 261 1.97 -9.48 -9.80
C ILE A 261 2.76 -8.74 -8.72
N HIS A 262 4.07 -8.94 -8.70
CA HIS A 262 4.97 -8.25 -7.79
C HIS A 262 6.14 -7.65 -8.55
N SER A 263 6.70 -6.56 -8.02
CA SER A 263 7.86 -5.87 -8.59
C SER A 263 8.77 -5.33 -7.51
N ILE A 264 9.86 -4.67 -7.91
CA ILE A 264 10.77 -3.99 -7.00
C ILE A 264 11.24 -2.67 -7.60
N ASP A 265 10.98 -1.59 -6.87
CA ASP A 265 11.56 -0.26 -7.04
C ASP A 265 12.59 -0.07 -5.93
N LEU A 266 13.84 0.22 -6.29
CA LEU A 266 14.89 0.56 -5.35
C LEU A 266 15.24 2.05 -5.52
N HIS A 267 15.14 2.84 -4.45
CA HIS A 267 15.45 4.28 -4.52
C HIS A 267 16.94 4.57 -4.76
N SER A 268 17.79 3.54 -4.68
CA SER A 268 19.20 3.59 -5.09
C SER A 268 19.42 3.49 -6.61
N VAL A 269 18.38 3.23 -7.40
CA VAL A 269 18.45 3.02 -8.86
C VAL A 269 18.14 4.31 -9.60
N THR A 270 19.06 4.72 -10.47
CA THR A 270 18.83 5.77 -11.46
C THR A 270 18.40 5.14 -12.79
N GLY A 271 17.09 5.01 -13.00
CA GLY A 271 16.52 4.31 -14.15
C GLY A 271 14.99 4.25 -14.07
N GLY A 272 14.33 3.63 -15.06
CA GLY A 272 12.87 3.63 -15.17
C GLY A 272 12.15 3.11 -13.91
N HIS A 273 11.47 4.02 -13.18
CA HIS A 273 10.76 3.74 -11.93
C HIS A 273 11.59 2.94 -10.91
N GLY A 274 12.89 3.23 -10.80
CA GLY A 274 13.82 2.55 -9.89
C GLY A 274 13.94 1.03 -10.10
N GLY A 275 13.59 0.54 -11.31
CA GLY A 275 13.51 -0.88 -11.64
C GLY A 275 12.10 -1.48 -11.59
N GLY A 276 11.13 -0.77 -10.99
CA GLY A 276 9.76 -1.27 -10.81
C GLY A 276 9.02 -1.51 -12.12
N ARG A 277 9.28 -0.70 -13.15
CA ARG A 277 8.69 -0.88 -14.48
C ARG A 277 9.12 -2.20 -15.12
N ASP A 278 10.39 -2.55 -14.99
CA ASP A 278 11.00 -3.69 -15.67
C ASP A 278 10.89 -4.99 -14.87
N THR A 279 10.51 -4.89 -13.60
CA THR A 279 10.32 -6.02 -12.68
C THR A 279 8.86 -6.34 -12.38
N GLN A 280 7.89 -6.01 -13.25
CA GLN A 280 6.51 -6.52 -13.07
C GLN A 280 6.48 -8.04 -13.32
N VAL A 281 6.61 -8.85 -12.27
CA VAL A 281 6.78 -10.32 -12.32
C VAL A 281 5.47 -11.04 -11.97
N ALA A 282 4.92 -11.77 -12.93
CA ALA A 282 3.74 -12.61 -12.73
C ALA A 282 4.07 -13.85 -11.88
N PRO A 283 3.09 -14.46 -11.20
CA PRO A 283 3.31 -15.67 -10.40
C PRO A 283 4.05 -16.78 -11.16
N GLY A 284 5.10 -17.33 -10.54
CA GLY A 284 5.93 -18.40 -11.11
C GLY A 284 6.99 -17.94 -12.10
N GLN A 285 7.09 -16.62 -12.37
CA GLN A 285 8.10 -16.07 -13.27
C GLN A 285 9.27 -15.42 -12.51
N THR A 286 10.34 -15.12 -13.25
CA THR A 286 11.50 -14.37 -12.78
C THR A 286 11.81 -13.26 -13.77
N LYS A 287 12.13 -12.06 -13.27
CA LYS A 287 12.72 -10.97 -14.07
C LYS A 287 13.97 -10.44 -13.39
N THR A 288 14.92 -9.96 -14.19
CA THR A 288 16.20 -9.46 -13.70
C THR A 288 16.43 -8.04 -14.17
N ILE A 289 16.91 -7.19 -13.26
CA ILE A 289 17.43 -5.86 -13.59
C ILE A 289 18.89 -5.76 -13.20
N THR A 290 19.66 -4.96 -13.94
CA THR A 290 21.05 -4.66 -13.64
C THR A 290 21.24 -3.15 -13.61
N PHE A 291 21.84 -2.62 -12.55
CA PHE A 291 22.07 -1.19 -12.39
C PHE A 291 23.44 -0.93 -11.77
N LYS A 292 23.96 0.29 -11.93
CA LYS A 292 25.16 0.73 -11.21
C LYS A 292 24.75 1.49 -9.95
N ALA A 293 25.34 1.16 -8.80
CA ALA A 293 25.12 1.87 -7.54
C ALA A 293 25.89 3.20 -7.57
N LEU A 294 25.26 4.26 -8.08
CA LEU A 294 25.94 5.53 -8.36
C LEU A 294 26.10 6.43 -7.13
N ASN A 295 25.16 6.36 -6.18
CA ASN A 295 25.07 7.34 -5.10
C ASN A 295 25.16 6.64 -3.74
N PRO A 296 26.16 6.97 -2.90
CA PRO A 296 26.22 6.51 -1.51
C PRO A 296 25.02 7.02 -0.71
N GLY A 297 24.42 6.16 0.11
CA GLY A 297 23.21 6.48 0.84
C GLY A 297 22.53 5.24 1.41
N LEU A 298 21.60 5.47 2.33
CA LEU A 298 20.65 4.46 2.78
C LEU A 298 19.30 4.72 2.12
N PHE A 299 18.82 3.75 1.34
CA PHE A 299 17.63 3.89 0.50
C PHE A 299 16.61 2.83 0.84
N VAL A 300 15.33 3.18 0.75
CA VAL A 300 14.25 2.20 0.77
C VAL A 300 14.17 1.52 -0.59
N TYR A 301 13.80 0.25 -0.60
CA TYR A 301 13.20 -0.39 -1.77
C TYR A 301 11.83 -0.94 -1.40
N HIS A 302 10.93 -1.02 -2.37
CA HIS A 302 9.57 -1.53 -2.15
C HIS A 302 8.98 -2.11 -3.43
N CYS A 303 7.85 -2.82 -3.31
CA CYS A 303 7.09 -3.21 -4.49
C CYS A 303 6.47 -1.99 -5.16
N ALA A 304 6.48 -1.96 -6.49
CA ALA A 304 5.91 -0.88 -7.31
C ALA A 304 4.82 -1.41 -8.25
N THR A 305 4.20 -2.53 -7.89
CA THR A 305 3.03 -3.04 -8.59
C THR A 305 1.81 -2.31 -8.05
N PRO A 306 0.98 -1.72 -8.92
CA PRO A 306 -0.24 -1.09 -8.47
C PRO A 306 -1.20 -2.14 -7.85
N SER A 307 -1.93 -1.88 -6.76
CA SER A 307 -1.94 -0.67 -5.92
C SER A 307 -0.74 -0.64 -4.98
N VAL A 308 0.23 0.23 -5.27
CA VAL A 308 1.53 0.28 -4.59
C VAL A 308 1.37 0.40 -3.07
N ALA A 309 0.42 1.21 -2.60
CA ALA A 309 0.15 1.39 -1.18
C ALA A 309 -0.28 0.08 -0.48
N HIS A 310 -1.09 -0.76 -1.15
CA HIS A 310 -1.48 -2.07 -0.60
C HIS A 310 -0.25 -2.99 -0.52
N HIS A 311 0.55 -3.08 -1.58
CA HIS A 311 1.75 -3.91 -1.57
C HIS A 311 2.75 -3.50 -0.46
N ILE A 312 2.97 -2.19 -0.28
CA ILE A 312 3.82 -1.68 0.80
C ILE A 312 3.21 -2.02 2.17
N SER A 313 1.93 -1.70 2.39
CA SER A 313 1.26 -1.95 3.68
C SER A 313 1.24 -3.44 4.05
N ALA A 314 1.13 -4.32 3.05
CA ALA A 314 1.18 -5.76 3.24
C ALA A 314 2.58 -6.31 3.54
N GLY A 315 3.64 -5.47 3.51
CA GLY A 315 4.99 -5.82 3.97
C GLY A 315 6.10 -5.76 2.92
N MET A 316 5.81 -5.34 1.67
CA MET A 316 6.79 -5.34 0.59
C MET A 316 7.68 -4.09 0.59
N TYR A 317 8.56 -3.98 1.60
CA TYR A 317 9.58 -2.93 1.69
C TYR A 317 10.86 -3.45 2.39
N GLY A 318 12.00 -2.83 2.10
CA GLY A 318 13.28 -3.11 2.75
C GLY A 318 14.29 -1.97 2.54
N LEU A 319 15.52 -2.14 3.04
CA LEU A 319 16.60 -1.17 2.86
C LEU A 319 17.72 -1.71 1.96
N ILE A 320 18.28 -0.81 1.15
CA ILE A 320 19.56 -0.99 0.47
C ILE A 320 20.54 0.11 0.92
N LEU A 321 21.66 -0.31 1.50
CA LEU A 321 22.79 0.55 1.81
C LEU A 321 23.78 0.54 0.66
N VAL A 322 24.02 1.70 0.06
CA VAL A 322 25.16 1.95 -0.83
C VAL A 322 26.26 2.56 0.02
N GLU A 323 27.23 1.75 0.43
CA GLU A 323 28.39 2.23 1.19
C GLU A 323 29.25 3.17 0.35
N PRO A 324 29.76 4.27 0.94
CA PRO A 324 30.68 5.16 0.25
C PRO A 324 32.01 4.42 0.03
N ALA A 325 32.84 4.89 -0.89
CA ALA A 325 34.09 4.21 -1.22
C ALA A 325 35.01 3.90 -0.02
N LYS A 326 34.97 4.72 1.03
CA LYS A 326 35.76 4.59 2.28
C LYS A 326 35.08 3.73 3.38
N GLY A 327 33.86 3.27 3.15
CA GLY A 327 33.01 2.63 4.15
C GLY A 327 32.43 3.63 5.17
N LEU A 328 31.53 3.13 6.03
CA LEU A 328 30.98 3.90 7.14
C LEU A 328 31.92 3.88 8.36
N PRO A 329 31.83 4.87 9.27
CA PRO A 329 32.49 4.78 10.57
C PRO A 329 32.12 3.49 11.29
N LYS A 330 33.09 2.89 11.99
CA LYS A 330 32.87 1.65 12.74
C LYS A 330 31.79 1.86 13.82
N ALA A 331 30.85 0.92 13.87
CA ALA A 331 29.96 0.70 15.00
C ALA A 331 30.25 -0.68 15.60
N ASP A 332 30.00 -0.86 16.89
CA ASP A 332 30.19 -2.14 17.57
C ASP A 332 28.95 -3.05 17.42
N LYS A 333 27.77 -2.43 17.30
CA LYS A 333 26.49 -3.07 16.99
C LYS A 333 25.79 -2.36 15.85
N GLU A 334 25.23 -3.12 14.93
CA GLU A 334 24.38 -2.61 13.85
C GLU A 334 23.00 -3.30 13.93
N PHE A 335 21.93 -2.52 13.80
CA PHE A 335 20.55 -3.02 13.78
C PHE A 335 19.78 -2.53 12.55
N TYR A 336 18.90 -3.37 12.03
CA TYR A 336 18.03 -3.13 10.89
C TYR A 336 16.56 -3.06 11.33
N VAL A 337 15.99 -1.85 11.27
CA VAL A 337 14.62 -1.60 11.75
C VAL A 337 13.85 -0.83 10.69
N MET A 338 12.63 -1.27 10.39
CA MET A 338 11.72 -0.48 9.57
C MET A 338 10.32 -0.39 10.16
N GLN A 339 9.70 0.78 10.02
CA GLN A 339 8.30 1.03 10.36
C GLN A 339 7.38 0.81 9.16
N GLY A 340 6.25 0.14 9.40
CA GLY A 340 5.13 0.03 8.46
C GLY A 340 3.78 0.42 9.07
N ASP A 341 2.86 0.84 8.22
CA ASP A 341 1.46 1.14 8.53
C ASP A 341 0.58 0.01 7.96
N VAL A 342 -0.16 -0.70 8.81
CA VAL A 342 -1.06 -1.78 8.37
C VAL A 342 -2.52 -1.35 8.52
N TYR A 343 -3.25 -1.39 7.39
CA TYR A 343 -4.67 -1.05 7.31
C TYR A 343 -5.50 -2.33 7.30
N THR A 344 -6.00 -2.72 8.47
CA THR A 344 -6.82 -3.93 8.60
C THR A 344 -8.32 -3.62 8.59
N SER A 345 -9.16 -4.62 8.34
CA SER A 345 -10.64 -4.52 8.33
C SER A 345 -11.25 -4.29 9.71
N HIS A 346 -10.62 -4.80 10.78
CA HIS A 346 -11.12 -4.70 12.15
C HIS A 346 -10.24 -3.81 13.02
N ALA A 347 -10.73 -3.43 14.21
CA ALA A 347 -9.94 -2.61 15.13
C ALA A 347 -8.78 -3.43 15.74
N ILE A 348 -7.73 -2.74 16.17
CA ILE A 348 -6.64 -3.36 16.94
C ILE A 348 -7.20 -4.10 18.17
N GLY A 349 -6.62 -5.26 18.49
CA GLY A 349 -7.05 -6.13 19.59
C GLY A 349 -8.21 -7.06 19.25
N THR A 350 -8.83 -6.92 18.07
CA THR A 350 -9.80 -7.91 17.57
C THR A 350 -9.05 -9.17 17.17
N LYS A 351 -9.41 -10.34 17.73
CA LYS A 351 -8.78 -11.62 17.37
C LYS A 351 -9.42 -12.21 16.12
N GLY A 352 -8.60 -12.84 15.27
CA GLY A 352 -9.06 -13.46 14.03
C GLY A 352 -8.11 -13.18 12.88
N HIS A 353 -8.53 -13.54 11.67
CA HIS A 353 -7.82 -13.20 10.45
C HIS A 353 -8.36 -11.86 9.90
N HIS A 354 -7.47 -10.88 9.80
CA HIS A 354 -7.76 -9.54 9.33
C HIS A 354 -7.48 -9.44 7.82
N ALA A 355 -8.42 -8.84 7.09
CA ALA A 355 -8.22 -8.48 5.69
C ALA A 355 -7.69 -7.04 5.56
N PHE A 356 -7.11 -6.69 4.41
CA PHE A 356 -6.73 -5.31 4.11
C PHE A 356 -7.97 -4.41 3.93
N SER A 357 -7.98 -3.24 4.57
CA SER A 357 -9.05 -2.25 4.42
C SER A 357 -8.66 -1.15 3.44
N HIS A 358 -9.23 -1.21 2.23
CA HIS A 358 -9.02 -0.18 1.21
C HIS A 358 -9.57 1.18 1.62
N GLU A 359 -10.70 1.21 2.34
CA GLU A 359 -11.32 2.44 2.86
C GLU A 359 -10.37 3.14 3.84
N ARG A 360 -9.89 2.42 4.86
CA ARG A 360 -8.94 2.98 5.83
C ARG A 360 -7.62 3.38 5.18
N ALA A 361 -7.16 2.63 4.17
CA ALA A 361 -5.96 3.00 3.43
C ALA A 361 -6.14 4.29 2.64
N ALA A 362 -7.30 4.47 2.00
CA ALA A 362 -7.64 5.69 1.27
C ALA A 362 -7.74 6.92 2.18
N ASP A 363 -8.27 6.76 3.39
CA ASP A 363 -8.36 7.82 4.40
C ASP A 363 -7.07 7.97 5.25
N GLU A 364 -6.06 7.16 4.97
CA GLU A 364 -4.83 7.05 5.74
C GLU A 364 -5.03 6.85 7.26
N LEU A 365 -5.97 5.97 7.63
CA LEU A 365 -6.31 5.61 9.01
C LEU A 365 -5.80 4.20 9.36
N PRO A 366 -4.48 4.00 9.59
CA PRO A 366 -3.95 2.68 9.89
C PRO A 366 -4.37 2.18 11.27
N THR A 367 -4.56 0.88 11.33
CA THR A 367 -4.93 0.16 12.55
C THR A 367 -3.72 -0.21 13.39
N TYR A 368 -2.64 -0.62 12.73
CA TYR A 368 -1.38 -1.00 13.36
C TYR A 368 -0.24 -0.17 12.80
N TYR A 369 0.74 0.08 13.66
CA TYR A 369 2.05 0.60 13.29
C TYR A 369 3.05 -0.40 13.83
N THR A 370 3.88 -1.00 12.99
CA THR A 370 4.78 -2.08 13.44
C THR A 370 6.21 -1.76 13.10
N PHE A 371 7.12 -2.09 14.03
CA PHE A 371 8.52 -2.25 13.69
C PHE A 371 8.75 -3.70 13.28
N ASN A 372 9.34 -3.90 12.12
CA ASN A 372 9.62 -5.23 11.55
C ASN A 372 8.37 -6.13 11.48
N GLY A 373 7.27 -5.58 10.97
CA GLY A 373 6.13 -6.36 10.47
C GLY A 373 5.00 -6.60 11.47
N ALA A 374 5.30 -6.97 12.72
CA ALA A 374 4.29 -7.42 13.68
C ALA A 374 4.37 -6.73 15.05
N VAL A 375 3.27 -6.74 15.79
CA VAL A 375 3.23 -6.27 17.19
C VAL A 375 4.15 -7.16 18.04
N GLY A 376 5.08 -6.51 18.74
CA GLY A 376 6.02 -7.21 19.61
C GLY A 376 7.18 -7.91 18.88
N ALA A 377 7.35 -7.71 17.58
CA ALA A 377 8.49 -8.22 16.82
C ALA A 377 9.83 -7.86 17.49
N LEU A 378 9.98 -6.62 17.94
CA LEU A 378 11.22 -6.11 18.55
C LEU A 378 11.17 -5.98 20.07
N THR A 379 10.13 -6.50 20.73
CA THR A 379 10.03 -6.51 22.20
C THR A 379 9.85 -7.91 22.79
N LYS A 380 9.29 -8.86 22.02
CA LYS A 380 9.00 -10.22 22.47
C LYS A 380 9.75 -11.28 21.66
N GLU A 381 9.79 -11.11 20.33
CA GLU A 381 10.35 -12.13 19.43
C GLU A 381 11.86 -11.99 19.28
N TYR A 382 12.33 -10.83 18.81
CA TYR A 382 13.75 -10.56 18.62
C TYR A 382 14.27 -9.57 19.64
N LYS A 383 15.50 -9.81 20.09
CA LYS A 383 16.20 -8.96 21.06
C LYS A 383 17.32 -8.18 20.37
N MET A 384 17.38 -6.88 20.64
CA MET A 384 18.57 -6.08 20.38
C MET A 384 19.35 -5.98 21.68
N THR A 385 20.65 -6.24 21.63
CA THR A 385 21.49 -6.21 22.83
C THR A 385 22.81 -5.47 22.58
N ALA A 386 23.24 -4.72 23.58
CA ALA A 386 24.55 -4.05 23.58
C ALA A 386 25.18 -4.06 24.98
N LYS A 387 26.43 -3.62 25.07
CA LYS A 387 27.16 -3.43 26.32
C LYS A 387 27.52 -1.98 26.51
N VAL A 388 27.51 -1.52 27.76
CA VAL A 388 27.99 -0.17 28.11
C VAL A 388 29.37 0.06 27.50
N GLY A 389 29.51 1.17 26.78
CA GLY A 389 30.71 1.55 26.05
C GLY A 389 30.68 1.25 24.55
N GLU A 390 29.77 0.39 24.08
CA GLU A 390 29.60 0.09 22.64
C GLU A 390 28.92 1.26 21.90
N THR A 391 29.34 1.48 20.65
CA THR A 391 28.62 2.34 19.70
C THR A 391 27.58 1.51 18.96
N VAL A 392 26.32 1.91 19.07
CA VAL A 392 25.19 1.31 18.36
C VAL A 392 24.86 2.15 17.12
N ARG A 393 24.69 1.47 15.99
CA ARG A 393 24.13 2.03 14.76
C ARG A 393 22.78 1.39 14.46
N VAL A 394 21.75 2.20 14.18
CA VAL A 394 20.46 1.72 13.69
C VAL A 394 20.23 2.25 12.27
N TYR A 395 20.04 1.32 11.34
CA TYR A 395 19.52 1.59 10.00
C TYR A 395 18.00 1.60 10.10
N PHE A 396 17.42 2.79 10.18
CA PHE A 396 15.98 2.97 10.36
C PHE A 396 15.32 3.46 9.08
N GLY A 397 14.29 2.75 8.62
CA GLY A 397 13.51 3.13 7.44
C GLY A 397 12.02 3.19 7.73
N VAL A 398 11.27 3.90 6.89
CA VAL A 398 9.81 3.85 6.91
C VAL A 398 9.35 3.35 5.57
N GLY A 399 8.85 2.11 5.54
CA GLY A 399 8.13 1.60 4.37
C GLY A 399 6.84 2.41 4.17
N GLY A 400 6.13 2.66 5.27
CA GLY A 400 4.86 3.39 5.27
C GLY A 400 3.68 2.46 4.98
N PRO A 401 2.74 2.80 4.09
CA PRO A 401 2.97 3.72 2.96
C PRO A 401 2.82 5.21 3.25
N ASN A 402 2.23 5.65 4.37
CA ASN A 402 1.73 7.03 4.47
C ASN A 402 2.32 7.84 5.64
N LYS A 403 2.61 7.20 6.78
CA LYS A 403 2.89 7.95 8.01
C LYS A 403 4.38 8.16 8.24
N VAL A 404 4.75 9.43 8.38
CA VAL A 404 6.07 9.86 8.86
C VAL A 404 6.28 9.34 10.27
N SER A 405 7.45 8.76 10.55
CA SER A 405 7.86 8.36 11.89
C SER A 405 8.62 9.50 12.57
N SER A 406 8.33 9.74 13.86
CA SER A 406 9.15 10.58 14.73
C SER A 406 10.08 9.69 15.53
N PHE A 407 11.08 9.10 14.88
CA PHE A 407 11.91 8.04 15.45
C PHE A 407 12.76 8.54 16.63
N HIS A 408 12.66 7.84 17.76
CA HIS A 408 13.32 8.17 19.01
C HIS A 408 13.73 6.89 19.76
N VAL A 409 14.81 6.99 20.54
CA VAL A 409 15.23 5.97 21.51
C VAL A 409 15.14 6.56 22.92
N ILE A 410 14.17 6.12 23.70
CA ILE A 410 13.95 6.58 25.07
C ILE A 410 15.18 6.21 25.90
N GLY A 411 15.75 7.20 26.58
CA GLY A 411 16.94 7.05 27.42
C GLY A 411 18.26 7.39 26.73
N GLU A 412 18.28 7.59 25.40
CA GLU A 412 19.49 7.98 24.65
C GLU A 412 19.32 9.28 23.87
N ILE A 413 20.47 9.81 23.43
CA ILE A 413 20.57 10.92 22.48
C ILE A 413 21.37 10.41 21.27
N PHE A 414 20.92 10.73 20.05
CA PHE A 414 21.68 10.36 18.86
C PHE A 414 22.92 11.24 18.73
N ASP A 415 24.10 10.63 18.89
CA ASP A 415 25.39 11.27 18.66
C ASP A 415 25.50 11.75 17.21
N LYS A 416 24.99 10.94 16.27
CA LYS A 416 24.92 11.27 14.84
C LYS A 416 23.58 10.86 14.25
N VAL A 417 23.04 11.73 13.40
CA VAL A 417 21.89 11.45 12.54
C VAL A 417 22.26 11.80 11.10
N TYR A 418 22.29 10.77 10.26
CA TYR A 418 22.46 10.89 8.81
C TYR A 418 21.09 11.19 8.20
N SER A 419 20.75 12.48 8.15
CA SER A 419 19.40 12.96 7.83
C SER A 419 19.00 12.50 6.42
N GLU A 420 17.76 12.03 6.28
CA GLU A 420 17.20 11.58 4.99
C GLU A 420 18.03 10.47 4.30
N GLY A 421 18.84 9.74 5.06
CA GLY A 421 19.70 8.67 4.55
C GLY A 421 20.97 9.17 3.86
N SER A 422 21.22 10.49 3.88
CA SER A 422 22.43 11.10 3.33
C SER A 422 23.66 10.82 4.19
N LEU A 423 24.70 10.27 3.56
CA LEU A 423 25.96 9.97 4.26
C LEU A 423 26.86 11.19 4.48
N THR A 424 26.48 12.35 3.93
CA THR A 424 27.25 13.61 4.04
C THR A 424 26.56 14.65 4.92
N ALA A 425 25.23 14.61 5.04
CA ALA A 425 24.45 15.52 5.87
C ALA A 425 24.25 14.97 7.29
N VAL A 426 25.31 15.01 8.11
CA VAL A 426 25.30 14.49 9.47
C VAL A 426 24.99 15.60 10.48
N LYS A 427 23.90 15.42 11.25
CA LYS A 427 23.58 16.22 12.43
C LYS A 427 24.09 15.52 13.69
N THR A 428 24.37 16.27 14.75
CA THR A 428 24.87 15.73 16.02
C THR A 428 23.98 16.16 17.19
N ASN A 429 23.97 15.36 18.27
CA ASN A 429 23.20 15.61 19.50
C ASN A 429 21.69 15.79 19.25
N VAL A 430 21.09 14.85 18.53
CA VAL A 430 19.68 14.92 18.11
C VAL A 430 18.84 13.97 18.97
N GLN A 431 17.76 14.47 19.55
CA GLN A 431 16.85 13.66 20.39
C GLN A 431 15.92 12.74 19.57
N THR A 432 15.40 13.23 18.46
CA THR A 432 14.35 12.60 17.65
C THR A 432 14.54 13.06 16.21
N THR A 433 14.37 12.15 15.26
CA THR A 433 14.49 12.48 13.84
C THR A 433 13.23 12.08 13.08
N LEU A 434 12.83 12.94 12.14
CA LEU A 434 11.69 12.67 11.27
C LEU A 434 12.15 11.80 10.10
N VAL A 435 11.39 10.75 9.80
CA VAL A 435 11.67 9.85 8.68
C VAL A 435 10.38 9.67 7.88
N ALA A 436 10.39 10.17 6.64
CA ALA A 436 9.25 10.13 5.75
C ALA A 436 8.97 8.70 5.25
N PRO A 437 7.72 8.36 4.87
CA PRO A 437 7.45 7.12 4.14
C PRO A 437 8.25 7.08 2.83
N GLY A 438 8.83 5.92 2.50
CA GLY A 438 9.81 5.78 1.42
C GLY A 438 11.18 6.38 1.77
N GLY A 439 11.37 6.92 2.98
CA GLY A 439 12.63 7.49 3.45
C GLY A 439 13.32 6.60 4.48
N ALA A 440 14.60 6.91 4.72
CA ALA A 440 15.41 6.26 5.73
C ALA A 440 16.32 7.25 6.45
N THR A 441 16.96 6.80 7.53
CA THR A 441 17.99 7.50 8.27
C THR A 441 18.96 6.48 8.87
N ILE A 442 20.17 6.93 9.17
CA ILE A 442 21.09 6.19 10.05
C ILE A 442 21.21 7.00 11.34
N VAL A 443 21.18 6.33 12.49
CA VAL A 443 21.51 6.95 13.77
C VAL A 443 22.63 6.18 14.44
N ASP A 444 23.61 6.91 14.98
CA ASP A 444 24.69 6.35 15.80
C ASP A 444 24.57 6.94 17.21
N PHE A 445 24.73 6.12 18.24
CA PHE A 445 24.84 6.57 19.63
C PHE A 445 25.67 5.59 20.45
N LYS A 446 26.46 6.11 21.39
CA LYS A 446 27.19 5.30 22.37
C LYS A 446 26.33 5.04 23.61
N VAL A 447 26.16 3.78 23.98
CA VAL A 447 25.40 3.43 25.18
C VAL A 447 26.28 3.59 26.42
N ASN A 448 25.95 4.55 27.28
CA ASN A 448 26.80 4.93 28.42
C ASN A 448 26.30 4.42 29.78
N TYR A 449 25.08 3.85 29.84
CA TYR A 449 24.48 3.34 31.07
C TYR A 449 23.75 2.01 30.81
N PRO A 450 23.74 1.05 31.75
CA PRO A 450 22.99 -0.19 31.56
C PRO A 450 21.49 0.06 31.76
N GLY A 451 20.66 -0.57 30.94
CA GLY A 451 19.23 -0.46 31.04
C GLY A 451 18.48 -0.97 29.81
N ASN A 452 17.17 -0.81 29.84
CA ASN A 452 16.30 -1.09 28.72
C ASN A 452 15.98 0.22 27.98
N TYR A 453 16.39 0.30 26.72
CA TYR A 453 16.19 1.47 25.87
C TYR A 453 15.10 1.18 24.85
N LEU A 454 14.05 2.01 24.82
CA LEU A 454 12.87 1.77 23.99
C LEU A 454 12.94 2.57 22.69
N LEU A 455 12.94 1.85 21.56
CA LEU A 455 12.76 2.43 20.24
C LEU A 455 11.26 2.72 20.06
N VAL A 456 10.91 3.93 19.63
CA VAL A 456 9.51 4.35 19.43
C VAL A 456 9.35 5.28 18.23
N ASP A 457 8.13 5.33 17.72
CA ASP A 457 7.61 6.50 17.02
C ASP A 457 7.01 7.46 18.05
N HIS A 458 7.60 8.65 18.20
CA HIS A 458 7.22 9.63 19.22
C HIS A 458 5.85 10.31 18.94
N ALA A 459 5.16 9.96 17.86
CA ALA A 459 3.70 10.07 17.81
C ALA A 459 3.06 9.00 18.71
N LEU A 460 3.29 9.10 20.03
CA LEU A 460 3.27 8.00 21.01
C LEU A 460 1.96 7.18 21.08
N SER A 461 0.83 7.70 20.62
CA SER A 461 -0.38 6.89 20.41
C SER A 461 -0.14 5.64 19.56
N ARG A 462 0.93 5.63 18.74
CA ARG A 462 1.36 4.51 17.88
C ARG A 462 2.08 3.39 18.63
N VAL A 463 2.65 3.66 19.80
CA VAL A 463 3.26 2.61 20.66
C VAL A 463 2.21 1.58 21.07
N ALA A 464 1.03 2.06 21.50
CA ALA A 464 -0.12 1.21 21.80
C ALA A 464 -0.67 0.47 20.57
N LYS A 465 -0.23 0.85 19.35
CA LYS A 465 -0.57 0.21 18.09
C LYS A 465 0.53 -0.69 17.52
N GLY A 466 1.63 -0.90 18.27
CA GLY A 466 2.70 -1.84 17.95
C GLY A 466 4.07 -1.23 17.62
N ALA A 467 4.20 0.10 17.51
CA ALA A 467 5.43 0.76 17.07
C ALA A 467 6.43 0.91 18.23
N ALA A 468 6.92 -0.23 18.71
CA ALA A 468 7.84 -0.31 19.83
C ALA A 468 8.92 -1.37 19.59
N GLY A 469 10.13 -1.09 20.04
CA GLY A 469 11.25 -2.02 20.08
C GLY A 469 12.10 -1.82 21.33
N SER A 470 12.90 -2.82 21.67
CA SER A 470 13.67 -2.85 22.91
C SER A 470 15.14 -3.16 22.64
N LEU A 471 16.02 -2.31 23.18
CA LEU A 471 17.46 -2.51 23.22
C LEU A 471 17.91 -2.72 24.67
N ASP A 472 18.33 -3.95 24.98
CA ASP A 472 18.84 -4.32 26.30
C ASP A 472 20.35 -4.04 26.39
N VAL A 473 20.75 -3.12 27.26
CA VAL A 473 22.14 -2.77 27.50
C VAL A 473 22.60 -3.30 28.85
N THR A 474 23.66 -4.11 28.81
CA THR A 474 24.27 -4.69 30.02
C THR A 474 25.60 -4.02 30.34
N GLY A 475 25.95 -3.92 31.63
CA GLY A 475 27.21 -3.32 32.04
C GLY A 475 27.14 -2.76 33.45
N ARG A 476 28.20 -2.04 33.85
CA ARG A 476 28.28 -1.40 35.15
C ARG A 476 27.53 -0.07 35.12
N ALA A 477 26.64 0.15 36.08
CA ALA A 477 25.99 1.43 36.28
C ALA A 477 26.99 2.48 36.81
N ASP A 478 26.92 3.70 36.28
CA ASP A 478 27.71 4.83 36.73
C ASP A 478 26.79 5.91 37.34
N ALA A 479 26.86 6.07 38.66
CA ALA A 479 26.05 7.03 39.39
C ALA A 479 26.39 8.50 39.06
N ALA A 480 27.52 8.76 38.40
CA ALA A 480 27.85 10.09 37.88
C ALA A 480 27.03 10.43 36.61
N ILE A 481 26.56 9.41 35.88
CA ILE A 481 25.73 9.58 34.68
C ILE A 481 24.25 9.64 35.07
N TYR A 482 23.78 8.65 35.83
CA TYR A 482 22.38 8.57 36.25
C TYR A 482 22.23 7.91 37.62
N LYS A 483 21.48 8.57 38.50
CA LYS A 483 21.17 8.11 39.84
C LYS A 483 19.72 8.45 40.18
N SER A 484 18.92 7.42 40.47
CA SER A 484 17.58 7.61 41.02
C SER A 484 17.65 7.82 42.54
N SER A 485 16.84 8.74 43.06
CA SER A 485 16.63 8.93 44.51
C SER A 485 15.54 8.00 45.08
N GLN A 486 14.82 7.28 44.22
CA GLN A 486 13.75 6.35 44.63
C GLN A 486 14.34 4.97 44.99
N PRO A 487 14.02 4.41 46.17
CA PRO A 487 14.47 3.07 46.54
C PRO A 487 13.89 2.01 45.60
N GLY A 488 14.73 1.09 45.10
CA GLY A 488 14.27 -0.16 44.47
C GLY A 488 14.00 -0.14 42.96
N HIS A 489 14.11 0.99 42.26
CA HIS A 489 14.15 0.99 40.80
C HIS A 489 15.54 0.55 40.32
N GLY A 490 15.73 -0.76 40.15
CA GLY A 490 16.83 -1.28 39.36
C GLY A 490 16.75 -0.80 37.90
N PRO A 491 17.81 -0.97 37.09
CA PRO A 491 17.94 -0.39 35.74
C PRO A 491 16.93 -0.87 34.67
N GLY A 492 15.87 -1.61 35.04
CA GLY A 492 14.92 -2.21 34.11
C GLY A 492 13.44 -1.93 34.40
N GLY A 493 13.10 -0.86 35.11
CA GLY A 493 11.71 -0.55 35.46
C GLY A 493 11.03 0.44 34.52
N HIS A 494 10.42 -0.06 33.43
CA HIS A 494 9.21 0.47 32.81
C HIS A 494 8.42 -0.65 32.14
#